data_AF-A0A961EF37-F1
#
_entry.id   AF-A0A961EF37-F1
#
_cell.length_a   1.000
_cell.length_b   1.000
_cell.length_c   1.000
_cell.angle_alpha   90.00
_cell.angle_beta   90.00
_cell.angle_gamma   90.00
#
_symmetry.space_group_name_H-M   'P 1'
#
loop_
_entity.id
_entity.type
_entity.pdbx_description
1 polymer ?
#
loop_
_entity_poly.entity_id
_entity_poly.type
_entity_poly.pdbx_seq_one_letter_code
_entity_poly.pdbx_strand_id
1 'polypeptide(L)'
;MVKPMRYKDLTKLLRDAGFTSRQGKGDHEVWSLGRYHVSITQTRDISPGLVRKALKMIDESQTKTPQAEAPQADDQTPEQEGNE
;
A
#
# COMPACT_ATOMS: atom_id res chain seq x y z
N MET A 1 -2.59 21.08 -4.89
CA MET A 1 -2.37 20.08 -5.95
C MET A 1 -1.57 18.94 -5.35
N VAL A 2 -1.95 17.67 -5.54
CA VAL A 2 -1.16 16.54 -5.00
C VAL A 2 -0.06 16.20 -5.99
N LYS A 3 1.17 16.01 -5.52
CA LYS A 3 2.32 15.68 -6.37
C LYS A 3 2.21 14.19 -6.76
N PRO A 4 2.56 13.81 -8.00
CA PRO A 4 2.78 12.40 -8.30
C PRO A 4 3.85 11.84 -7.37
N MET A 5 3.65 10.60 -6.91
CA MET A 5 4.48 9.95 -5.90
C MET A 5 4.95 8.60 -6.45
N ARG A 6 6.15 8.16 -6.06
CA ARG A 6 6.61 6.81 -6.41
C ARG A 6 5.71 5.78 -5.75
N TYR A 7 5.46 4.69 -6.46
CA TYR A 7 4.70 3.56 -5.92
C TYR A 7 5.28 3.06 -4.57
N LYS A 8 6.61 2.98 -4.45
CA LYS A 8 7.28 2.54 -3.22
C LYS A 8 7.00 3.45 -2.02
N ASP A 9 6.93 4.76 -2.22
CA ASP A 9 6.63 5.70 -1.15
C ASP A 9 5.18 5.55 -0.70
N LEU A 10 4.25 5.43 -1.66
CA LEU A 10 2.83 5.29 -1.34
C LEU A 10 2.51 3.97 -0.62
N THR A 11 3.09 2.86 -1.08
CA THR A 11 2.92 1.54 -0.45
C THR A 11 3.54 1.47 0.93
N LYS A 12 4.68 2.14 1.15
CA LYS A 12 5.27 2.27 2.49
C LYS A 12 4.31 2.98 3.45
N LEU A 13 3.69 4.08 3.04
CA LEU A 13 2.70 4.80 3.87
C LEU A 13 1.47 3.95 4.16
N LEU A 14 0.98 3.18 3.18
CA LEU A 14 -0.14 2.27 3.37
C LEU A 14 0.19 1.16 4.35
N ARG A 15 1.36 0.53 4.21
CA ARG A 15 1.82 -0.53 5.12
C ARG A 15 2.03 0.00 6.54
N ASP A 16 2.62 1.18 6.69
CA ASP A 16 2.81 1.86 7.97
C ASP A 16 1.46 2.15 8.66
N ALA A 17 0.45 2.51 7.85
CA ALA A 17 -0.92 2.70 8.33
C ALA A 17 -1.67 1.38 8.61
N GLY A 18 -1.06 0.22 8.41
CA GLY A 18 -1.64 -1.11 8.66
C GLY A 18 -2.44 -1.70 7.49
N PHE A 19 -2.43 -1.08 6.31
CA PHE A 19 -3.06 -1.66 5.14
C PHE A 19 -2.28 -2.89 4.67
N THR A 20 -3.02 -3.90 4.22
CA THR A 20 -2.46 -5.11 3.63
C THR A 20 -2.62 -5.09 2.12
N SER A 21 -1.56 -5.43 1.40
CA SER A 21 -1.58 -5.58 -0.05
C SER A 21 -2.07 -6.96 -0.44
N ARG A 22 -3.01 -7.00 -1.38
CA ARG A 22 -3.46 -8.22 -2.04
C ARG A 22 -3.23 -8.08 -3.54
N GLN A 23 -2.53 -9.03 -4.14
CA GLN A 23 -2.40 -9.07 -5.59
C GLN A 23 -3.77 -9.30 -6.23
N GLY A 24 -4.16 -8.37 -7.09
CA GLY A 24 -5.33 -8.46 -7.94
C GLY A 24 -4.98 -9.08 -9.28
N LYS A 25 -5.75 -8.76 -10.31
CA LYS A 25 -5.54 -9.26 -11.68
C LYS A 25 -4.47 -8.41 -12.39
N GLY A 26 -3.41 -9.05 -12.89
CA GLY A 26 -2.32 -8.37 -13.61
C GLY A 26 -1.51 -7.47 -12.68
N ASP A 27 -1.22 -6.25 -13.12
CA ASP A 27 -0.44 -5.26 -12.37
C ASP A 27 -1.26 -4.51 -11.30
N HIS A 28 -2.49 -4.94 -11.04
CA HIS A 28 -3.35 -4.33 -10.03
C HIS A 28 -3.10 -4.98 -8.68
N GLU A 29 -2.83 -4.16 -7.67
CA GLU A 29 -2.83 -4.53 -6.27
C GLU A 29 -3.98 -3.84 -5.56
N VAL A 30 -4.62 -4.55 -4.65
CA VAL A 30 -5.68 -4.04 -3.80
C VAL A 30 -5.13 -3.93 -2.39
N TRP A 31 -5.01 -2.70 -1.90
CA TRP A 31 -4.64 -2.41 -0.52
C TRP A 31 -5.91 -2.24 0.30
N SER A 32 -6.06 -3.03 1.35
CA SER A 32 -7.27 -3.00 2.19
C SER A 32 -6.95 -2.95 3.68
N LEU A 33 -7.80 -2.23 4.41
CA LEU A 33 -7.80 -2.15 5.86
C LEU A 33 -9.26 -2.09 6.35
N GLY A 34 -9.80 -3.25 6.74
CA GLY A 34 -11.19 -3.39 7.16
C GLY A 34 -12.17 -2.95 6.07
N ARG A 35 -12.84 -1.80 6.29
CA ARG A 35 -13.79 -1.21 5.33
C ARG A 35 -13.14 -0.39 4.21
N TYR A 36 -11.89 0.03 4.40
CA TYR A 36 -11.17 0.87 3.43
C TYR A 36 -10.45 -0.01 2.42
N HIS A 37 -10.55 0.32 1.14
CA HIS A 37 -9.80 -0.37 0.09
C HIS A 37 -9.43 0.59 -1.04
N VAL A 38 -8.23 0.42 -1.58
CA VAL A 38 -7.72 1.17 -2.72
C VAL A 38 -7.00 0.23 -3.69
N SER A 39 -7.34 0.33 -4.96
CA SER A 39 -6.61 -0.38 -6.02
C SER A 39 -5.49 0.50 -6.56
N ILE A 40 -4.28 -0.01 -6.52
CA ILE A 40 -3.06 0.64 -6.98
C ILE A 40 -2.46 -0.21 -8.09
N THR A 41 -2.09 0.44 -9.19
CA THR A 41 -1.35 -0.19 -10.28
C THR A 41 0.14 -0.18 -9.95
N GLN A 42 0.86 -1.27 -10.22
CA GLN A 42 2.31 -1.38 -10.08
C GLN A 42 3.03 -0.56 -11.17
N THR A 43 2.92 0.76 -11.09
CA THR A 43 3.57 1.70 -12.01
C THR A 43 4.72 2.44 -11.33
N ARG A 44 5.67 2.94 -12.12
CA ARG A 44 6.84 3.66 -11.58
C ARG A 44 6.46 4.93 -10.81
N ASP A 45 5.42 5.61 -11.29
CA ASP A 45 4.87 6.84 -10.72
C ASP A 45 3.35 6.70 -10.63
N ILE A 46 2.80 7.10 -9.49
CA ILE A 46 1.36 7.06 -9.21
C ILE A 46 0.76 8.43 -9.53
N SER A 47 -0.34 8.40 -10.28
CA SER A 47 -1.08 9.60 -10.64
C SER A 47 -1.57 10.38 -9.42
N PRO A 48 -1.52 11.72 -9.43
CA PRO A 48 -1.94 12.58 -8.32
C PRO A 48 -3.31 12.28 -7.71
N GLY A 49 -4.28 11.90 -8.55
CA GLY A 49 -5.63 11.56 -8.11
C GLY A 49 -5.65 10.29 -7.25
N LEU A 50 -4.84 9.30 -7.59
CA LEU A 50 -4.73 8.04 -6.85
C LEU A 50 -3.95 8.25 -5.55
N VAL A 51 -2.86 9.01 -5.58
CA VAL A 51 -2.13 9.42 -4.37
C VAL A 51 -3.08 10.12 -3.39
N ARG A 52 -3.88 11.09 -3.86
CA ARG A 52 -4.84 11.80 -3.02
C ARG A 52 -5.85 10.84 -2.37
N LYS A 53 -6.37 9.88 -3.14
CA LYS A 53 -7.35 8.91 -2.64
C LYS A 53 -6.75 8.02 -1.55
N ALA A 54 -5.55 7.49 -1.78
CA ALA A 54 -4.85 6.66 -0.81
C ALA A 54 -4.51 7.43 0.47
N LEU A 55 -3.94 8.63 0.36
CA LEU A 55 -3.63 9.47 1.53
C LEU A 55 -4.89 9.81 2.35
N LYS A 56 -6.01 10.13 1.68
CA LYS A 56 -7.27 10.39 2.36
C LYS A 56 -7.77 9.16 3.14
N MET A 57 -7.63 7.96 2.57
CA MET A 57 -8.02 6.73 3.28
C MET A 57 -7.13 6.42 4.47
N ILE A 58 -5.82 6.69 4.35
CA ILE A 58 -4.88 6.57 5.48
C ILE A 58 -5.32 7.49 6.61
N ASP A 59 -5.56 8.77 6.31
CA ASP A 59 -6.03 9.75 7.29
C ASP A 59 -7.35 9.34 7.97
N GLU A 60 -8.33 8.89 7.19
CA GLU A 60 -9.62 8.38 7.69
C GLU A 60 -9.51 7.07 8.50
N SER A 61 -8.44 6.29 8.30
CA SER A 61 -8.18 5.07 9.07
C SER A 61 -7.47 5.37 10.39
N GLN A 62 -6.49 6.29 10.39
CA GLN A 62 -5.67 6.65 11.54
C GLN A 62 -6.45 7.48 12.56
N THR A 63 -7.35 8.36 12.11
CA THR A 63 -8.22 9.16 13.00
C THR A 63 -9.16 8.30 13.87
N LYS A 64 -9.33 7.01 13.57
CA LYS A 64 -10.23 6.09 14.29
C LYS A 64 -9.54 4.99 15.08
N THR A 65 -8.21 4.86 15.02
CA THR A 65 -7.49 3.78 15.71
C THR A 65 -6.31 4.36 16.48
N PRO A 66 -6.28 4.27 17.83
CA PRO A 66 -5.08 4.61 18.56
C PRO A 66 -3.99 3.58 18.23
N GLN A 67 -2.83 4.11 17.87
CA GLN A 67 -1.55 3.44 17.64
C GLN A 67 -1.44 2.07 18.35
N ALA A 68 -1.38 1.01 17.56
CA ALA A 68 -0.80 -0.25 17.98
C ALA A 68 0.35 -0.53 17.02
N GLU A 69 1.56 -0.53 17.58
CA GLU A 69 2.86 -0.80 16.97
C GLU A 69 2.80 -1.77 15.79
N ALA A 70 3.35 -1.34 14.65
CA ALA A 70 3.70 -2.24 13.56
C ALA A 70 4.96 -3.04 13.96
N PRO A 71 4.91 -4.37 14.12
CA PRO A 71 6.11 -5.15 13.96
C PRO A 71 6.55 -4.97 12.49
N GLN A 72 7.75 -4.45 12.30
CA GLN A 72 8.39 -4.35 11.00
C GLN A 72 8.54 -5.76 10.43
N ALA A 73 7.56 -6.19 9.64
CA ALA A 73 7.68 -7.40 8.84
C ALA A 73 8.62 -7.08 7.68
N ASP A 74 9.90 -7.32 7.95
CA ASP A 74 10.90 -7.77 6.98
C ASP A 74 10.36 -9.05 6.31
N ASP A 75 9.44 -8.88 5.37
CA ASP A 75 8.91 -10.00 4.58
C ASP A 75 9.75 -10.15 3.31
N GLN A 76 10.54 -11.21 3.38
CA GLN A 76 11.51 -11.70 2.42
C GLN A 76 10.89 -11.86 1.03
N THR A 77 11.61 -11.40 0.02
CA THR A 77 11.52 -12.01 -1.32
C THR A 77 11.93 -13.47 -1.15
N PRO A 78 11.10 -14.48 -1.48
CA PRO A 78 11.64 -15.81 -1.69
C PRO A 78 12.45 -15.72 -2.97
N GLU A 79 13.78 -15.68 -2.81
CA GLU A 79 14.70 -16.03 -3.87
C GLU A 79 14.25 -17.37 -4.44
N GLN A 80 14.02 -17.39 -5.75
CA GLN A 80 13.67 -18.61 -6.48
C GLN A 80 14.93 -19.49 -6.48
N GLU A 81 15.05 -20.36 -5.48
CA GLU A 81 16.00 -21.47 -5.49
C GLU A 81 15.58 -22.47 -6.58
N GLY A 82 16.57 -22.89 -7.37
CA GLY A 82 16.39 -23.84 -8.47
C GLY A 82 16.21 -25.29 -8.03
N ASN A 83 15.64 -26.08 -8.93
CA ASN A 83 15.81 -27.53 -9.13
C ASN A 83 14.96 -27.87 -10.37
N GLU A 84 15.32 -28.69 -11.35
CA GLU A 84 16.42 -29.62 -11.61
C GLU A 84 16.50 -29.79 -13.15
#